data_AF-A0A7S1F3Q6-F1
#
_entry.id   AF-A0A7S1F3Q6-F1
#
_cell.length_a   1.000
_cell.length_b   1.000
_cell.length_c   1.000
_cell.angle_alpha   90.00
_cell.angle_beta   90.00
_cell.angle_gamma   90.00
#
_symmetry.space_group_name_H-M   'P 1'
#
loop_
_entity.id
_entity.type
_entity.pdbx_description
1 polymer ?
#
loop_
_entity_poly.entity_id
_entity_poly.type
_entity_poly.pdbx_seq_one_letter_code
_entity_poly.pdbx_strand_id
1 'polypeptide(L)'
;MTDFKFTPVPWDKQSGGGSGVGCMEVEGWAKTVQRSPIERSPVERSSIERELFDLRHHVEMMLARASGKHEIFRAQLMDRVTVIESRMTSIETRVEQASCNTLSGPSPPSVKRDSDIDPGWPLEDDTDHVEELMWGPRAVADRRSSGTRRVSPHKLPDAPSSKKPGRFSRSSSRSRETPRFSNLRLQIKDALAALENKVSSEEQTRAKLDHLEQEALVQIDVVKNEARELDNFTRTTLQDQIDDNLFRMQTRMDKLDQAVRLGLEHTAADIFSLSVDGVTNVEELQTHQYIRSTHDRRTQGGGENVVVQYMDETTVLEKAYRLKEIVSDAALLVGTPLNMSTKTVVVAILGVLFDLILRAILCFFVWTLAVAQEERDEALNTDMTLWTLATDATTVSRVCASDFTLGTAARQQELFEMFQEYVACYAEVLAAALTALWVLSVYEELHRLSHFVAAIFALPRGKATTMTVQLQHLTIEGITTARLSVVLLLQCVQFFVTGLLLLSGCRWLSGSSSMEELFTSSVTLAFIVKMDLFHVVLPHVLRMSTTKISPIRLPEDGCKRFHTVFDFGVFLFTVIAVLAVFFSKVFPHVNLMSDVVSTVCA
;
A
#
# COMPACT_ATOMS: atom_id res chain seq x y z
N MET A 1 -9.35 -18.30 49.89
CA MET A 1 -8.15 -19.03 50.32
C MET A 1 -8.14 -20.40 49.66
N THR A 2 -7.41 -20.50 48.55
CA THR A 2 -6.81 -21.72 48.00
C THR A 2 -5.97 -21.25 46.81
N ASP A 3 -4.67 -21.10 47.05
CA ASP A 3 -3.68 -20.65 46.08
C ASP A 3 -3.39 -21.78 45.08
N PHE A 4 -3.47 -21.48 43.78
CA PHE A 4 -2.92 -22.31 42.71
C PHE A 4 -1.57 -21.71 42.29
N LYS A 5 -0.48 -22.39 42.65
CA LYS A 5 0.87 -22.09 42.14
C LYS A 5 1.13 -22.89 40.86
N PHE A 6 1.42 -22.20 39.77
CA PHE A 6 2.03 -22.76 38.58
C PHE A 6 3.56 -22.69 38.71
N THR A 7 4.24 -23.82 38.48
CA THR A 7 5.69 -23.88 38.24
C THR A 7 5.93 -24.29 36.78
N PRO A 8 6.79 -23.59 36.01
CA PRO A 8 7.13 -24.00 34.66
C PRO A 8 8.19 -25.11 34.67
N VAL A 9 8.02 -26.08 33.78
CA VAL A 9 9.00 -27.16 33.49
C VAL A 9 9.94 -26.68 32.37
N PRO A 10 11.27 -26.90 32.45
CA PRO A 10 12.19 -26.49 31.40
C PRO A 10 12.09 -27.43 30.19
N TRP A 11 12.03 -26.82 29.00
CA TRP A 11 12.21 -27.50 27.73
C TRP A 11 13.69 -27.74 27.49
N ASP A 12 14.17 -28.92 27.86
CA ASP A 12 15.37 -29.48 27.27
C ASP A 12 15.20 -30.98 27.14
N LYS A 13 15.49 -31.49 25.93
CA LYS A 13 15.42 -32.88 25.47
C LYS A 13 14.08 -33.33 24.87
N GLN A 14 13.87 -32.98 23.59
CA GLN A 14 13.38 -33.95 22.59
C GLN A 14 13.62 -33.39 21.17
N SER A 15 14.78 -33.73 20.59
CA SER A 15 14.98 -33.69 19.14
C SER A 15 15.51 -35.05 18.69
N GLY A 16 14.58 -35.94 18.40
CA GLY A 16 14.81 -37.13 17.57
C GLY A 16 14.83 -36.71 16.11
N GLY A 17 15.79 -37.23 15.36
CA GLY A 17 16.21 -36.74 14.05
C GLY A 17 15.17 -36.77 12.94
N GLY A 18 15.21 -35.72 12.12
CA GLY A 18 14.68 -35.65 10.77
C GLY A 18 15.66 -34.86 9.91
N SER A 19 16.06 -35.43 8.77
CA SER A 19 17.15 -34.96 7.91
C SER A 19 16.91 -33.55 7.38
N GLY A 20 17.81 -32.63 7.74
CA GLY A 20 17.87 -31.27 7.19
C GLY A 20 18.49 -31.26 5.81
N VAL A 21 17.68 -30.97 4.79
CA VAL A 21 18.15 -30.60 3.44
C VAL A 21 17.97 -29.09 3.18
N GLY A 22 17.13 -28.40 3.96
CA GLY A 22 16.87 -26.96 3.77
C GLY A 22 17.88 -25.99 4.40
N CYS A 23 18.88 -26.46 5.16
CA CYS A 23 19.81 -25.57 5.87
C CYS A 23 21.07 -25.18 5.06
N MET A 24 21.45 -25.91 4.00
CA MET A 24 22.70 -25.62 3.29
C MET A 24 22.59 -24.46 2.29
N GLU A 25 21.41 -24.18 1.77
CA GLU A 25 21.21 -23.20 0.69
C GLU A 25 21.28 -21.74 1.20
N VAL A 26 20.71 -21.49 2.39
CA VAL A 26 20.75 -20.18 3.06
C VAL A 26 22.16 -19.88 3.60
N GLU A 27 22.91 -20.90 4.02
CA GLU A 27 24.30 -20.75 4.44
C GLU A 27 25.26 -20.49 3.26
N GLY A 28 24.91 -20.99 2.07
CA GLY A 28 25.59 -20.69 0.80
C GLY A 28 25.41 -19.22 0.37
N TRP A 29 24.21 -18.69 0.48
CA TRP A 29 23.91 -17.27 0.21
C TRP A 29 24.61 -16.33 1.19
N ALA A 30 24.59 -16.65 2.50
CA ALA A 30 25.27 -15.87 3.52
C ALA A 30 26.80 -15.83 3.31
N LYS A 31 27.41 -16.94 2.86
CA LYS A 31 28.86 -17.00 2.55
C LYS A 31 29.23 -16.24 1.27
N THR A 32 28.30 -16.06 0.34
CA THR A 32 28.51 -15.34 -0.92
C THR A 32 28.45 -13.82 -0.71
N VAL A 33 27.52 -13.33 0.11
CA VAL A 33 27.43 -11.91 0.51
C VAL A 33 28.60 -11.47 1.40
N GLN A 34 29.16 -12.38 2.20
CA GLN A 34 30.25 -12.08 3.13
C GLN A 34 31.64 -12.03 2.49
N ARG A 35 31.80 -12.43 1.20
CA ARG A 35 33.11 -12.58 0.54
C ARG A 35 33.50 -11.47 -0.45
N SER A 36 32.68 -10.46 -0.72
CA SER A 36 33.08 -9.34 -1.61
C SER A 36 32.75 -7.95 -1.04
N PRO A 37 33.66 -7.31 -0.30
CA PRO A 37 33.61 -5.87 -0.07
C PRO A 37 34.44 -5.19 -1.17
N ILE A 38 33.92 -5.13 -2.38
CA ILE A 38 34.51 -4.33 -3.47
C ILE A 38 33.37 -3.58 -4.16
N GLU A 39 33.60 -2.27 -4.34
CA GLU A 39 32.72 -1.23 -4.90
C GLU A 39 31.77 -1.76 -5.98
N ARG A 40 30.49 -1.87 -5.66
CA ARG A 40 29.44 -2.20 -6.63
C ARG A 40 28.81 -0.94 -7.20
N SER A 41 28.55 -0.97 -8.50
CA SER A 41 27.98 0.17 -9.21
C SER A 41 26.50 0.40 -8.82
N PRO A 42 25.95 1.61 -8.99
CA PRO A 42 24.55 1.93 -8.67
C PRO A 42 23.52 1.01 -9.37
N VAL A 43 23.89 0.42 -10.51
CA VAL A 43 23.04 -0.50 -11.28
C VAL A 43 22.87 -1.84 -10.56
N GLU A 44 23.93 -2.39 -9.96
CA GLU A 44 23.86 -3.63 -9.18
C GLU A 44 23.07 -3.45 -7.88
N ARG A 45 23.10 -2.25 -7.30
CA ARG A 45 22.29 -1.88 -6.12
C ARG A 45 20.79 -1.97 -6.42
N SER A 46 20.37 -1.49 -7.60
CA SER A 46 18.97 -1.53 -8.03
C SER A 46 18.46 -2.96 -8.33
N SER A 47 19.35 -3.88 -8.72
CA SER A 47 18.98 -5.28 -8.94
C SER A 47 18.71 -6.01 -7.63
N ILE A 48 19.53 -5.76 -6.61
CA ILE A 48 19.39 -6.34 -5.27
C ILE A 48 18.14 -5.79 -4.56
N GLU A 49 17.86 -4.49 -4.70
CA GLU A 49 16.63 -3.87 -4.18
C GLU A 49 15.38 -4.45 -4.82
N ARG A 50 15.43 -4.79 -6.12
CA ARG A 50 14.31 -5.43 -6.84
C ARG A 50 14.09 -6.88 -6.39
N GLU A 51 15.15 -7.66 -6.22
CA GLU A 51 15.05 -9.03 -5.68
C GLU A 51 14.54 -9.06 -4.23
N LEU A 52 14.95 -8.08 -3.41
CA LEU A 52 14.45 -7.92 -2.04
C LEU A 52 12.96 -7.54 -1.99
N PHE A 53 12.52 -6.68 -2.92
CA PHE A 53 11.11 -6.33 -3.06
C PHE A 53 10.26 -7.54 -3.44
N ASP A 54 10.71 -8.35 -4.40
CA ASP A 54 10.03 -9.57 -4.83
C ASP A 54 9.95 -10.62 -3.72
N LEU A 55 11.02 -10.77 -2.92
CA LEU A 55 11.05 -11.67 -1.77
C LEU A 55 10.05 -11.22 -0.69
N ARG A 56 9.99 -9.92 -0.38
CA ARG A 56 9.02 -9.36 0.57
C ARG A 56 7.59 -9.62 0.12
N HIS A 57 7.30 -9.36 -1.15
CA HIS A 57 5.98 -9.58 -1.73
C HIS A 57 5.57 -11.06 -1.72
N HIS A 58 6.51 -11.97 -1.98
CA HIS A 58 6.27 -13.42 -1.92
C HIS A 58 5.96 -13.90 -0.50
N VAL A 59 6.66 -13.38 0.52
CA VAL A 59 6.41 -13.70 1.93
C VAL A 59 5.05 -13.17 2.39
N GLU A 60 4.67 -11.96 1.98
CA GLU A 60 3.35 -11.39 2.26
C GLU A 60 2.21 -12.20 1.61
N MET A 61 2.40 -12.68 0.37
CA MET A 61 1.46 -13.60 -0.28
C MET A 61 1.35 -14.96 0.45
N MET A 62 2.46 -15.51 0.92
CA MET A 62 2.44 -16.75 1.71
C MET A 62 1.73 -16.56 3.06
N LEU A 63 1.93 -15.41 3.72
CA LEU A 63 1.24 -15.02 4.94
C LEU A 63 -0.27 -14.84 4.72
N ALA A 64 -0.67 -14.23 3.59
CA ALA A 64 -2.08 -14.06 3.23
C ALA A 64 -2.77 -15.41 2.93
N ARG A 65 -2.07 -16.37 2.31
CA ARG A 65 -2.59 -17.73 2.06
C ARG A 65 -2.65 -18.61 3.30
N ALA A 66 -1.87 -18.32 4.34
CA ALA A 66 -1.84 -19.11 5.58
C ALA A 66 -3.05 -18.88 6.51
N SER A 67 -4.09 -18.17 6.08
CA SER A 67 -5.27 -17.90 6.90
C SER A 67 -6.09 -19.18 7.13
N GLY A 68 -6.00 -19.74 8.34
CA GLY A 68 -7.12 -20.53 8.87
C GLY A 68 -6.84 -21.49 10.01
N LYS A 69 -5.66 -22.15 10.12
CA LYS A 69 -5.54 -23.27 11.10
C LYS A 69 -4.21 -23.48 11.83
N HIS A 70 -3.16 -22.70 11.57
CA HIS A 70 -1.88 -22.88 12.27
C HIS A 70 -1.32 -21.57 12.82
N GLU A 71 -1.86 -21.13 13.97
CA GLU A 71 -1.32 -19.99 14.74
C GLU A 71 0.15 -20.22 15.13
N ILE A 72 0.57 -21.46 15.39
CA ILE A 72 1.96 -21.81 15.73
C ILE A 72 2.89 -21.60 14.52
N PHE A 73 2.46 -21.97 13.31
CA PHE A 73 3.25 -21.74 12.09
C PHE A 73 3.33 -20.25 11.77
N ARG A 74 2.24 -19.50 11.96
CA ARG A 74 2.23 -18.05 11.82
C ARG A 74 3.18 -17.39 12.81
N ALA A 75 3.19 -17.81 14.08
CA ALA A 75 4.11 -17.28 15.08
C ALA A 75 5.58 -17.57 14.74
N GLN A 76 5.91 -18.79 14.31
CA GLN A 76 7.27 -19.16 13.88
C GLN A 76 7.72 -18.43 12.61
N LEU A 77 6.79 -18.16 11.68
CA LEU A 77 7.08 -17.41 10.47
C LEU A 77 7.30 -15.93 10.78
N MET A 78 6.48 -15.33 11.65
CA MET A 78 6.67 -13.94 12.09
C MET A 78 7.97 -13.75 12.86
N ASP A 79 8.36 -14.70 13.71
CA ASP A 79 9.65 -14.66 14.42
C ASP A 79 10.86 -14.75 13.48
N ARG A 80 10.72 -15.42 12.33
CA ARG A 80 11.77 -15.43 11.30
C ARG A 80 11.79 -14.17 10.45
N VAL A 81 10.62 -13.59 10.15
CA VAL A 81 10.52 -12.32 9.41
C VAL A 81 11.13 -11.18 10.22
N THR A 82 10.88 -11.10 11.53
CA THR A 82 11.47 -10.07 12.40
C THR A 82 12.99 -10.19 12.50
N VAL A 83 13.54 -11.40 12.50
CA VAL A 83 15.01 -11.62 12.45
C VAL A 83 15.61 -11.17 11.12
N ILE A 84 14.89 -11.34 10.01
CA ILE A 84 15.33 -10.87 8.69
C ILE A 84 15.28 -9.34 8.62
N GLU A 85 14.20 -8.71 9.08
CA GLU A 85 14.07 -7.24 9.14
C GLU A 85 15.13 -6.60 10.04
N SER A 86 15.42 -7.20 11.20
CA SER A 86 16.49 -6.75 12.11
C SER A 86 17.88 -6.85 11.47
N ARG A 87 18.11 -7.85 10.61
CA ARG A 87 19.38 -7.98 9.87
C ARG A 87 19.46 -7.01 8.69
N MET A 88 18.35 -6.75 8.00
CA MET A 88 18.30 -5.76 6.91
C MET A 88 18.60 -4.34 7.42
N THR A 89 17.94 -3.92 8.50
CA THR A 89 18.20 -2.62 9.15
C THR A 89 19.64 -2.51 9.66
N SER A 90 20.24 -3.60 10.15
CA SER A 90 21.66 -3.63 10.51
C SER A 90 22.62 -3.51 9.31
N ILE A 91 22.21 -3.95 8.11
CA ILE A 91 23.00 -3.81 6.87
C ILE A 91 22.86 -2.38 6.34
N GLU A 92 21.65 -1.82 6.30
CA GLU A 92 21.39 -0.43 5.87
C GLU A 92 22.19 0.57 6.72
N THR A 93 22.14 0.45 8.04
CA THR A 93 22.91 1.30 8.96
C THR A 93 24.42 1.18 8.75
N ARG A 94 24.94 -0.01 8.44
CA ARG A 94 26.37 -0.20 8.12
C ARG A 94 26.76 0.40 6.78
N VAL A 95 25.86 0.37 5.80
CA VAL A 95 26.08 0.98 4.49
C VAL A 95 26.06 2.51 4.59
N GLU A 96 25.14 3.08 5.37
CA GLU A 96 25.13 4.53 5.67
C GLU A 96 26.39 4.95 6.44
N GLN A 97 26.80 4.19 7.45
CA GLN A 97 28.00 4.48 8.23
C GLN A 97 29.29 4.38 7.40
N ALA A 98 29.35 3.45 6.43
CA ALA A 98 30.45 3.36 5.47
C ALA A 98 30.45 4.54 4.46
N SER A 99 29.28 5.03 4.07
CA SER A 99 29.13 6.21 3.20
C SER A 99 29.54 7.51 3.91
N CYS A 100 29.27 7.64 5.22
CA CYS A 100 29.69 8.80 6.01
C CYS A 100 31.21 8.81 6.29
N ASN A 101 31.82 7.64 6.47
CA ASN A 101 33.26 7.51 6.70
C ASN A 101 34.10 7.75 5.43
N THR A 102 33.53 7.61 4.24
CA THR A 102 34.21 7.90 2.96
C THR A 102 34.19 9.39 2.60
N LEU A 103 33.27 10.17 3.16
CA LEU A 103 33.20 11.63 3.00
C LEU A 103 34.12 12.40 3.97
N SER A 104 34.70 11.73 4.97
CA SER A 104 35.64 12.30 5.93
C SER A 104 37.08 11.88 5.62
N GLY A 105 37.63 12.41 4.53
CA GLY A 105 39.07 12.31 4.25
C GLY A 105 39.92 13.03 5.32
N PRO A 106 41.19 12.62 5.53
CA PRO A 106 42.03 13.17 6.59
C PRO A 106 42.34 14.65 6.36
N SER A 107 42.07 15.47 7.37
CA SER A 107 42.40 16.90 7.40
C SER A 107 43.93 17.11 7.27
N PRO A 108 44.40 18.13 6.53
CA PRO A 108 45.82 18.45 6.47
C PRO A 108 46.34 18.96 7.83
N PRO A 109 47.64 18.79 8.13
CA PRO A 109 48.18 19.11 9.45
C PRO A 109 48.13 20.62 9.71
N SER A 110 47.48 20.99 10.81
CA SER A 110 47.37 22.36 11.28
C SER A 110 48.72 22.90 11.74
N VAL A 111 49.16 24.00 11.14
CA VAL A 111 50.31 24.81 11.59
C VAL A 111 49.98 25.44 12.94
N LYS A 112 50.77 25.10 13.97
CA LYS A 112 50.74 25.76 15.28
C LYS A 112 51.12 27.23 15.12
N ARG A 113 50.29 28.12 15.66
CA ARG A 113 50.66 29.50 15.96
C ARG A 113 50.35 29.76 17.43
N ASP A 114 51.42 29.98 18.18
CA ASP A 114 51.40 30.41 19.58
C ASP A 114 50.84 31.82 19.68
N SER A 115 50.01 32.05 20.70
CA SER A 115 49.99 33.31 21.43
C SER A 115 49.12 33.18 22.67
N ASP A 116 49.81 33.19 23.80
CA ASP A 116 49.33 33.48 25.14
C ASP A 116 48.47 34.76 25.18
N ILE A 117 47.50 34.80 26.11
CA ILE A 117 47.28 35.91 27.06
C ILE A 117 46.20 35.49 28.07
N ASP A 118 46.55 35.67 29.34
CA ASP A 118 45.85 35.32 30.59
C ASP A 118 44.58 36.16 30.86
N PRO A 119 43.72 35.71 31.81
CA PRO A 119 42.41 36.28 32.12
C PRO A 119 42.41 37.21 33.35
N GLY A 120 41.42 38.12 33.42
CA GLY A 120 41.20 39.00 34.58
C GLY A 120 39.74 39.43 34.74
N TRP A 121 39.13 38.92 35.81
CA TRP A 121 37.81 39.16 36.42
C TRP A 121 37.58 40.64 36.88
N PRO A 122 36.44 41.04 37.53
CA PRO A 122 35.02 40.61 37.45
C PRO A 122 33.94 41.74 37.53
N LEU A 123 32.66 41.31 37.42
CA LEU A 123 31.42 41.79 38.09
C LEU A 123 31.10 43.29 38.22
N GLU A 124 29.93 43.69 37.69
CA GLU A 124 28.97 44.54 38.42
C GLU A 124 27.54 44.40 37.84
N ASP A 125 26.57 44.25 38.75
CA ASP A 125 25.12 44.37 38.57
C ASP A 125 24.75 45.79 38.12
N ASP A 126 23.71 45.96 37.30
CA ASP A 126 22.39 46.46 37.76
C ASP A 126 21.47 46.93 36.60
N THR A 127 20.21 46.50 36.72
CA THR A 127 18.91 47.15 36.44
C THR A 127 18.67 48.14 35.26
N ASP A 128 17.65 47.75 34.47
CA ASP A 128 16.47 48.50 33.99
C ASP A 128 16.51 49.78 33.13
N HIS A 129 15.64 49.71 32.10
CA HIS A 129 14.87 50.76 31.43
C HIS A 129 15.42 51.48 30.17
N VAL A 130 14.74 51.15 29.07
CA VAL A 130 14.09 52.05 28.08
C VAL A 130 14.95 52.93 27.15
N GLU A 131 14.51 52.92 25.88
CA GLU A 131 14.64 53.92 24.82
C GLU A 131 15.75 53.78 23.74
N GLU A 132 15.24 53.66 22.51
CA GLU A 132 15.60 54.41 21.31
C GLU A 132 17.04 54.42 20.73
N LEU A 133 17.06 54.04 19.45
CA LEU A 133 17.78 54.69 18.34
C LEU A 133 19.32 54.64 18.29
N MET A 134 19.78 54.59 17.02
CA MET A 134 21.17 54.57 16.53
C MET A 134 21.81 53.17 16.67
N TRP A 135 22.46 52.62 15.65
CA TRP A 135 23.64 53.19 15.00
C TRP A 135 23.67 53.00 13.48
N GLY A 136 23.93 54.11 12.79
CA GLY A 136 24.58 54.15 11.49
C GLY A 136 26.12 53.96 11.58
N PRO A 137 26.85 54.20 10.48
CA PRO A 137 27.95 53.34 10.04
C PRO A 137 29.35 53.91 10.35
N ARG A 138 30.38 53.05 10.24
CA ARG A 138 31.77 53.51 10.03
C ARG A 138 32.43 52.87 8.82
N ALA A 139 32.89 53.78 7.99
CA ALA A 139 33.68 53.61 6.78
C ALA A 139 35.15 53.27 7.07
N VAL A 140 35.80 52.66 6.08
CA VAL A 140 37.21 52.91 5.78
C VAL A 140 37.34 53.12 4.26
N ALA A 141 37.79 54.32 3.90
CA ALA A 141 38.32 54.72 2.60
C ALA A 141 39.68 54.01 2.35
N ASP A 142 40.17 53.77 1.14
CA ASP A 142 40.71 54.84 0.30
C ASP A 142 41.01 54.43 -1.16
N ARG A 143 40.76 55.41 -2.04
CA ARG A 143 41.49 55.86 -3.27
C ARG A 143 41.81 54.98 -4.50
N ARG A 144 41.12 55.41 -5.58
CA ARG A 144 41.61 55.98 -6.88
C ARG A 144 42.53 55.14 -7.78
N SER A 145 42.08 54.89 -9.01
CA SER A 145 42.33 55.82 -10.15
C SER A 145 41.51 55.51 -11.41
N SER A 146 41.09 56.60 -12.05
CA SER A 146 40.51 56.78 -13.39
C SER A 146 41.41 56.26 -14.53
N GLY A 147 40.95 55.91 -15.74
CA GLY A 147 39.62 55.99 -16.33
C GLY A 147 39.63 55.78 -17.85
N THR A 148 38.45 56.01 -18.43
CA THR A 148 38.13 56.42 -19.81
C THR A 148 38.25 55.47 -21.02
N ARG A 149 37.04 55.19 -21.56
CA ARG A 149 36.58 55.22 -22.98
C ARG A 149 36.97 54.06 -23.91
N ARG A 150 36.18 53.70 -24.93
CA ARG A 150 34.74 53.71 -25.30
C ARG A 150 34.73 53.20 -26.77
N VAL A 151 33.62 52.56 -27.16
CA VAL A 151 33.09 52.39 -28.54
C VAL A 151 33.60 51.21 -29.39
N SER A 152 32.65 50.29 -29.63
CA SER A 152 32.47 49.34 -30.76
C SER A 152 32.19 50.12 -32.09
N PRO A 153 31.68 49.58 -33.22
CA PRO A 153 31.55 48.21 -33.74
C PRO A 153 31.90 48.10 -35.27
N HIS A 154 31.58 46.93 -35.85
CA HIS A 154 31.00 46.68 -37.19
C HIS A 154 31.83 46.12 -38.38
N LYS A 155 31.38 44.91 -38.79
CA LYS A 155 30.92 44.40 -40.11
C LYS A 155 31.83 44.41 -41.37
N LEU A 156 32.00 43.18 -41.91
CA LEU A 156 31.98 42.68 -43.32
C LEU A 156 31.65 43.68 -44.45
N PRO A 157 32.14 43.51 -45.72
CA PRO A 157 31.81 42.32 -46.55
C PRO A 157 32.78 41.87 -47.68
N ASP A 158 32.52 40.65 -48.17
CA ASP A 158 32.51 40.07 -49.54
C ASP A 158 33.57 40.34 -50.65
N ALA A 159 33.86 39.24 -51.38
CA ALA A 159 34.56 39.07 -52.67
C ALA A 159 33.80 39.74 -53.86
N PRO A 160 34.20 39.72 -55.18
CA PRO A 160 35.12 38.80 -55.89
C PRO A 160 35.90 39.34 -57.16
N SER A 161 36.60 38.41 -57.83
CA SER A 161 36.78 38.31 -59.30
C SER A 161 38.01 38.94 -60.04
N SER A 162 38.73 38.01 -60.69
CA SER A 162 39.12 38.00 -62.13
C SER A 162 40.36 38.76 -62.66
N LYS A 163 41.08 37.99 -63.50
CA LYS A 163 41.86 38.31 -64.72
C LYS A 163 43.38 38.63 -64.63
N LYS A 164 44.13 37.70 -65.25
CA LYS A 164 45.50 37.76 -65.82
C LYS A 164 45.61 38.81 -66.99
N PRO A 165 46.74 39.01 -67.72
CA PRO A 165 48.13 38.47 -67.64
C PRO A 165 49.28 39.51 -67.82
N GLY A 166 50.55 39.07 -67.72
CA GLY A 166 51.72 39.71 -68.36
C GLY A 166 53.02 39.62 -67.54
N ARG A 167 53.90 38.63 -67.75
CA ARG A 167 55.08 38.58 -68.66
C ARG A 167 56.40 39.11 -68.03
N PHE A 168 57.32 38.16 -67.80
CA PHE A 168 58.79 38.22 -67.85
C PHE A 168 59.58 39.38 -67.18
N SER A 169 60.43 39.06 -66.20
CA SER A 169 61.89 38.85 -66.40
C SER A 169 62.67 38.70 -65.09
N ARG A 170 63.76 37.92 -65.19
CA ARG A 170 64.73 37.49 -64.17
C ARG A 170 65.47 38.64 -63.46
N SER A 171 65.72 38.46 -62.16
CA SER A 171 67.05 38.72 -61.57
C SER A 171 67.20 38.00 -60.23
N SER A 172 68.35 37.36 -60.03
CA SER A 172 68.73 36.59 -58.86
C SER A 172 69.13 37.49 -57.68
N SER A 173 68.68 37.15 -56.47
CA SER A 173 69.38 37.48 -55.23
C SER A 173 68.91 36.62 -54.06
N ARG A 174 69.80 35.69 -53.68
CA ARG A 174 70.23 35.38 -52.31
C ARG A 174 69.60 36.26 -51.19
N SER A 175 68.83 35.68 -50.26
CA SER A 175 69.13 35.59 -48.82
C SER A 175 67.89 35.33 -47.94
N ARG A 176 68.15 34.68 -46.80
CA ARG A 176 67.34 34.55 -45.57
C ARG A 176 66.17 33.56 -45.57
N GLU A 177 66.51 32.31 -45.24
CA GLU A 177 65.60 31.41 -44.53
C GLU A 177 65.20 32.07 -43.20
N THR A 178 63.91 32.34 -43.05
CA THR A 178 63.32 32.85 -41.81
C THR A 178 63.12 31.72 -40.79
N PRO A 179 63.33 31.97 -39.49
CA PRO A 179 63.21 30.98 -38.39
C PRO A 179 61.77 30.48 -38.12
N ARG A 180 60.82 30.73 -39.03
CA ARG A 180 59.42 30.25 -38.92
C ARG A 180 59.23 28.81 -39.39
N PHE A 181 60.08 28.29 -40.26
CA PHE A 181 59.91 26.94 -40.82
C PHE A 181 60.42 25.80 -39.93
N SER A 182 61.39 26.07 -39.04
CA SER A 182 61.86 25.09 -38.05
C SER A 182 60.83 24.84 -36.95
N ASN A 183 60.13 25.89 -36.50
CA ASN A 183 59.11 25.79 -35.47
C ASN A 183 57.85 25.06 -35.98
N LEU A 184 57.48 25.27 -37.24
CA LEU A 184 56.37 24.55 -37.88
C LEU A 184 56.67 23.05 -38.02
N ARG A 185 57.92 22.68 -38.35
CA ARG A 185 58.33 21.26 -38.42
C ARG A 185 58.30 20.58 -37.05
N LEU A 186 58.61 21.30 -35.98
CA LEU A 186 58.55 20.76 -34.62
C LEU A 186 57.08 20.55 -34.19
N GLN A 187 56.22 21.55 -34.41
CA GLN A 187 54.78 21.45 -34.10
C GLN A 187 54.08 20.32 -34.88
N ILE A 188 54.45 20.09 -36.14
CA ILE A 188 53.90 18.97 -36.93
C ILE A 188 54.38 17.62 -36.39
N LYS A 189 55.63 17.51 -35.94
CA LYS A 189 56.13 16.28 -35.31
C LYS A 189 55.44 15.99 -33.97
N ASP A 190 55.25 17.00 -33.14
CA ASP A 190 54.58 16.84 -31.85
C ASP A 190 53.09 16.52 -32.03
N ALA A 191 52.43 17.11 -33.03
CA ALA A 191 51.04 16.80 -33.38
C ALA A 191 50.88 15.37 -33.94
N LEU A 192 51.84 14.89 -34.74
CA LEU A 192 51.85 13.52 -35.24
C LEU A 192 52.07 12.51 -34.12
N ALA A 193 53.01 12.77 -33.20
CA ALA A 193 53.23 11.91 -32.03
C ALA A 193 52.00 11.88 -31.09
N ALA A 194 51.30 13.01 -30.94
CA ALA A 194 50.04 13.06 -30.20
C ALA A 194 48.90 12.30 -30.88
N LEU A 195 48.85 12.29 -32.22
CA LEU A 195 47.89 11.51 -33.00
C LEU A 195 48.19 10.01 -32.94
N GLU A 196 49.46 9.61 -33.03
CA GLU A 196 49.89 8.22 -32.94
C GLU A 196 49.56 7.62 -31.56
N ASN A 197 49.75 8.39 -30.48
CA ASN A 197 49.32 7.99 -29.13
C ASN A 197 47.78 7.91 -28.99
N LYS A 198 47.02 8.77 -29.67
CA LYS A 198 45.54 8.69 -29.67
C LYS A 198 45.04 7.48 -30.45
N VAL A 199 45.64 7.16 -31.60
CA VAL A 199 45.27 5.98 -32.40
C VAL A 199 45.61 4.69 -31.66
N SER A 200 46.77 4.63 -31.00
CA SER A 200 47.13 3.49 -30.14
C SER A 200 46.17 3.32 -28.95
N SER A 201 45.70 4.42 -28.36
CA SER A 201 44.66 4.38 -27.32
C SER A 201 43.31 3.88 -27.85
N GLU A 202 42.92 4.24 -29.07
CA GLU A 202 41.67 3.74 -29.68
C GLU A 202 41.75 2.23 -29.99
N GLU A 203 42.87 1.74 -30.50
CA GLU A 203 43.09 0.30 -30.71
C GLU A 203 43.06 -0.47 -29.40
N GLN A 204 43.64 0.08 -28.32
CA GLN A 204 43.59 -0.53 -27.00
C GLN A 204 42.15 -0.54 -26.43
N THR A 205 41.34 0.49 -26.71
CA THR A 205 39.93 0.49 -26.31
C THR A 205 39.09 -0.51 -27.11
N ARG A 206 39.36 -0.71 -28.41
CA ARG A 206 38.67 -1.72 -29.22
C ARG A 206 39.00 -3.14 -28.76
N ALA A 207 40.27 -3.44 -28.50
CA ALA A 207 40.66 -4.75 -27.97
C ALA A 207 40.04 -5.05 -26.59
N LYS A 208 39.87 -4.03 -25.73
CA LYS A 208 39.14 -4.16 -24.47
C LYS A 208 37.64 -4.38 -24.67
N LEU A 209 37.04 -3.71 -25.67
CA LEU A 209 35.63 -3.90 -26.00
C LEU A 209 35.36 -5.31 -26.51
N ASP A 210 36.21 -5.84 -27.41
CA ASP A 210 36.10 -7.20 -27.94
C ASP A 210 36.26 -8.25 -26.81
N HIS A 211 37.18 -8.01 -25.87
CA HIS A 211 37.33 -8.87 -24.70
C HIS A 211 36.09 -8.85 -23.79
N LEU A 212 35.50 -7.67 -23.54
CA LEU A 212 34.30 -7.54 -22.73
C LEU A 212 33.08 -8.16 -23.42
N GLU A 213 32.96 -8.04 -24.75
CA GLU A 213 31.91 -8.69 -25.53
C GLU A 213 32.03 -10.22 -25.44
N GLN A 214 33.25 -10.75 -25.56
CA GLN A 214 33.50 -12.17 -25.43
C GLN A 214 33.22 -12.70 -24.02
N GLU A 215 33.57 -11.93 -22.99
CA GLU A 215 33.25 -12.26 -21.59
C GLU A 215 31.73 -12.24 -21.33
N ALA A 216 31.01 -11.25 -21.88
CA ALA A 216 29.55 -11.16 -21.79
C ALA A 216 28.86 -12.35 -22.48
N LEU A 217 29.35 -12.78 -23.65
CA LEU A 217 28.81 -13.96 -24.35
C LEU A 217 28.99 -15.25 -23.53
N VAL A 218 30.14 -15.43 -22.88
CA VAL A 218 30.37 -16.59 -22.00
C VAL A 218 29.41 -16.56 -20.80
N GLN A 219 29.19 -15.39 -20.18
CA GLN A 219 28.23 -15.27 -19.08
C GLN A 219 26.79 -15.56 -19.52
N ILE A 220 26.38 -15.09 -20.71
CA ILE A 220 25.05 -15.38 -21.27
C ILE A 220 24.85 -16.89 -21.46
N ASP A 221 25.87 -17.62 -21.93
CA ASP A 221 25.78 -19.07 -22.11
C ASP A 221 25.68 -19.84 -20.78
N VAL A 222 26.35 -19.36 -19.72
CA VAL A 222 26.21 -19.93 -18.37
C VAL A 222 24.79 -19.74 -17.86
N VAL A 223 24.26 -18.52 -17.89
CA VAL A 223 22.89 -18.22 -17.45
C VAL A 223 21.85 -19.00 -18.25
N LYS A 224 22.07 -19.18 -19.56
CA LYS A 224 21.18 -19.95 -20.42
C LYS A 224 21.17 -21.45 -20.08
N ASN A 225 22.29 -21.99 -19.63
CA ASN A 225 22.35 -23.39 -19.20
C ASN A 225 21.69 -23.56 -17.82
N GLU A 226 21.92 -22.65 -16.87
CA GLU A 226 21.23 -22.65 -15.57
C GLU A 226 19.70 -22.53 -15.75
N ALA A 227 19.23 -21.66 -16.66
CA ALA A 227 17.81 -21.53 -16.97
C ALA A 227 17.21 -22.82 -17.55
N ARG A 228 17.96 -23.58 -18.36
CA ARG A 228 17.51 -24.88 -18.89
C ARG A 228 17.47 -25.96 -17.80
N GLU A 229 18.44 -25.97 -16.89
CA GLU A 229 18.43 -26.89 -15.75
C GLU A 229 17.25 -26.61 -14.82
N LEU A 230 16.96 -25.34 -14.55
CA LEU A 230 15.81 -24.93 -13.76
C LEU A 230 14.47 -25.29 -14.43
N ASP A 231 14.34 -25.11 -15.74
CA ASP A 231 13.14 -25.52 -16.50
C ASP A 231 12.92 -27.03 -16.42
N ASN A 232 13.97 -27.82 -16.63
CA ASN A 232 13.90 -29.29 -16.52
C ASN A 232 13.56 -29.74 -15.09
N PHE A 233 14.15 -29.12 -14.07
CA PHE A 233 13.85 -29.40 -12.67
C PHE A 233 12.40 -29.06 -12.30
N THR A 234 11.92 -27.90 -12.75
CA THR A 234 10.54 -27.45 -12.49
C THR A 234 9.55 -28.39 -13.17
N ARG A 235 9.83 -28.81 -14.41
CA ARG A 235 8.96 -29.70 -15.17
C ARG A 235 8.85 -31.09 -14.55
N THR A 236 9.97 -31.67 -14.11
CA THR A 236 9.98 -32.99 -13.44
C THR A 236 9.27 -32.93 -12.09
N THR A 237 9.57 -31.93 -11.26
CA THR A 237 8.90 -31.75 -9.95
C THR A 237 7.39 -31.56 -10.09
N LEU A 238 6.96 -30.79 -11.10
CA LEU A 238 5.54 -30.54 -11.34
C LEU A 238 4.83 -31.78 -11.88
N GLN A 239 5.50 -32.56 -12.74
CA GLN A 239 4.97 -33.84 -13.23
C GLN A 239 4.77 -34.84 -12.09
N ASP A 240 5.77 -34.99 -11.21
CA ASP A 240 5.68 -35.88 -10.05
C ASP A 240 4.57 -35.47 -9.08
N GLN A 241 4.38 -34.16 -8.87
CA GLN A 241 3.26 -33.66 -8.06
C GLN A 241 1.90 -33.92 -8.72
N ILE A 242 1.79 -33.82 -10.05
CA ILE A 242 0.55 -34.14 -10.76
C ILE A 242 0.24 -35.63 -10.62
N ASP A 243 1.23 -36.50 -10.82
CA ASP A 243 1.04 -37.95 -10.74
C ASP A 243 0.69 -38.40 -9.32
N ASP A 244 1.33 -37.85 -8.27
CA ASP A 244 0.96 -38.12 -6.87
C ASP A 244 -0.46 -37.64 -6.55
N ASN A 245 -0.83 -36.43 -6.99
CA ASN A 245 -2.19 -35.91 -6.78
C ASN A 245 -3.24 -36.75 -7.52
N LEU A 246 -2.95 -37.19 -8.75
CA LEU A 246 -3.84 -38.02 -9.54
C LEU A 246 -4.02 -39.40 -8.89
N PHE A 247 -2.93 -40.00 -8.41
CA PHE A 247 -2.97 -41.26 -7.65
C PHE A 247 -3.79 -41.14 -6.35
N ARG A 248 -3.58 -40.06 -5.57
CA ARG A 248 -4.38 -39.78 -4.37
C ARG A 248 -5.85 -39.58 -4.71
N MET A 249 -6.15 -38.86 -5.79
CA MET A 249 -7.53 -38.61 -6.21
C MET A 249 -8.23 -39.90 -6.63
N GLN A 250 -7.55 -40.76 -7.39
CA GLN A 250 -8.09 -42.05 -7.83
C GLN A 250 -8.34 -42.99 -6.64
N THR A 251 -7.41 -43.06 -5.69
CA THR A 251 -7.58 -43.82 -4.44
C THR A 251 -8.77 -43.31 -3.62
N ARG A 252 -9.00 -42.01 -3.59
CA ARG A 252 -10.15 -41.40 -2.91
C ARG A 252 -11.46 -41.69 -3.62
N MET A 253 -11.47 -41.68 -4.96
CA MET A 253 -12.63 -42.07 -5.76
C MET A 253 -13.02 -43.53 -5.52
N ASP A 254 -12.06 -44.45 -5.50
CA ASP A 254 -12.34 -45.87 -5.23
C ASP A 254 -12.91 -46.08 -3.83
N LYS A 255 -12.38 -45.38 -2.82
CA LYS A 255 -12.94 -45.39 -1.46
C LYS A 255 -14.36 -44.81 -1.40
N LEU A 256 -14.64 -43.77 -2.19
CA LEU A 256 -15.96 -43.17 -2.26
C LEU A 256 -16.96 -44.10 -2.96
N ASP A 257 -16.59 -44.73 -4.07
CA ASP A 257 -17.43 -45.71 -4.77
C ASP A 257 -17.77 -46.88 -3.85
N GLN A 258 -16.79 -47.38 -3.10
CA GLN A 258 -17.02 -48.42 -2.10
C GLN A 258 -17.97 -47.97 -0.99
N ALA A 259 -17.82 -46.74 -0.46
CA ALA A 259 -18.71 -46.21 0.57
C ALA A 259 -20.15 -46.00 0.06
N VAL A 260 -20.31 -45.55 -1.19
CA VAL A 260 -21.62 -45.38 -1.84
C VAL A 260 -22.30 -46.73 -2.04
N ARG A 261 -21.59 -47.75 -2.53
CA ARG A 261 -22.15 -49.11 -2.66
C ARG A 261 -22.62 -49.67 -1.33
N LEU A 262 -21.81 -49.54 -0.27
CA LEU A 262 -22.20 -49.98 1.08
C LEU A 262 -23.41 -49.18 1.61
N GLY A 263 -23.46 -47.87 1.39
CA GLY A 263 -24.60 -47.05 1.77
C GLY A 263 -25.89 -47.45 1.04
N LEU A 264 -25.80 -47.77 -0.25
CA LEU A 264 -26.93 -48.28 -1.04
C LEU A 264 -27.40 -49.66 -0.56
N GLU A 265 -26.46 -50.56 -0.23
CA GLU A 265 -26.79 -51.88 0.33
C GLU A 265 -27.54 -51.75 1.67
N HIS A 266 -27.08 -50.88 2.58
CA HIS A 266 -27.77 -50.63 3.85
C HIS A 266 -29.13 -49.96 3.66
N THR A 267 -29.25 -49.01 2.73
CA THR A 267 -30.53 -48.35 2.43
C THR A 267 -31.53 -49.35 1.84
N ALA A 268 -31.08 -50.24 0.95
CA ALA A 268 -31.92 -51.29 0.38
C ALA A 268 -32.38 -52.30 1.44
N ALA A 269 -31.49 -52.70 2.36
CA ALA A 269 -31.83 -53.55 3.50
C ALA A 269 -32.85 -52.90 4.44
N ASP A 270 -32.70 -51.60 4.70
CA ASP A 270 -33.63 -50.83 5.52
C ASP A 270 -35.02 -50.73 4.86
N ILE A 271 -35.09 -50.45 3.56
CA ILE A 271 -36.36 -50.43 2.80
C ILE A 271 -37.03 -51.81 2.86
N PHE A 272 -36.26 -52.89 2.72
CA PHE A 272 -36.79 -54.24 2.82
C PHE A 272 -37.32 -54.51 4.24
N SER A 273 -36.58 -54.12 5.28
CA SER A 273 -37.00 -54.29 6.68
C SER A 273 -38.26 -53.49 7.03
N LEU A 274 -38.40 -52.28 6.49
CA LEU A 274 -39.60 -51.44 6.63
C LEU A 274 -40.81 -52.07 5.93
N SER A 275 -40.60 -52.76 4.81
CA SER A 275 -41.68 -53.40 4.05
C SER A 275 -42.22 -54.68 4.71
N VAL A 276 -41.48 -55.27 5.65
CA VAL A 276 -41.83 -56.54 6.33
C VAL A 276 -42.50 -56.30 7.70
N ASP A 277 -42.99 -55.09 7.98
CA ASP A 277 -43.74 -54.70 9.21
C ASP A 277 -42.97 -54.91 10.54
N GLY A 278 -41.64 -55.05 10.51
CA GLY A 278 -40.84 -55.42 11.68
C GLY A 278 -40.11 -54.28 12.40
N VAL A 279 -40.02 -53.08 11.82
CA VAL A 279 -39.19 -51.99 12.35
C VAL A 279 -40.07 -50.95 13.06
N THR A 280 -39.91 -50.82 14.37
CA THR A 280 -40.73 -49.91 15.19
C THR A 280 -39.99 -48.64 15.59
N ASN A 281 -38.66 -48.60 15.41
CA ASN A 281 -37.83 -47.48 15.82
C ASN A 281 -36.78 -47.13 14.74
N VAL A 282 -36.52 -45.84 14.51
CA VAL A 282 -35.54 -45.32 13.56
C VAL A 282 -34.11 -45.75 13.92
N GLU A 283 -33.84 -46.04 15.20
CA GLU A 283 -32.54 -46.51 15.68
C GLU A 283 -32.19 -47.94 15.22
N GLU A 284 -33.20 -48.71 14.78
CA GLU A 284 -33.03 -50.08 14.25
C GLU A 284 -32.60 -50.08 12.77
N LEU A 285 -32.69 -48.94 12.09
CA LEU A 285 -32.27 -48.80 10.70
C LEU A 285 -30.73 -48.88 10.60
N GLN A 286 -30.25 -49.79 9.76
CA GLN A 286 -28.82 -50.00 9.53
C GLN A 286 -28.15 -48.75 8.96
N THR A 287 -28.87 -47.97 8.15
CA THR A 287 -28.36 -46.70 7.61
C THR A 287 -28.07 -45.72 8.74
N HIS A 288 -28.89 -45.67 9.78
CA HIS A 288 -28.68 -44.80 10.93
C HIS A 288 -27.45 -45.23 11.75
N GLN A 289 -27.26 -46.53 11.96
CA GLN A 289 -26.05 -47.07 12.63
C GLN A 289 -24.78 -46.86 11.80
N TYR A 290 -24.88 -47.01 10.47
CA TYR A 290 -23.78 -46.76 9.55
C TYR A 290 -23.37 -45.29 9.54
N ILE A 291 -24.33 -44.36 9.48
CA ILE A 291 -24.08 -42.92 9.58
C ILE A 291 -23.40 -42.59 10.92
N ARG A 292 -23.89 -43.15 12.03
CA ARG A 292 -23.29 -42.91 13.36
C ARG A 292 -21.85 -43.43 13.44
N SER A 293 -21.58 -44.65 12.96
CA SER A 293 -20.25 -45.25 12.99
C SER A 293 -19.24 -44.55 12.06
N THR A 294 -19.70 -44.06 10.91
CA THR A 294 -18.87 -43.27 9.99
C THR A 294 -18.63 -41.85 10.51
N HIS A 295 -19.60 -41.26 11.22
CA HIS A 295 -19.43 -39.98 11.90
C HIS A 295 -18.42 -40.08 13.05
N ASP A 296 -18.48 -41.12 13.87
CA ASP A 296 -17.52 -41.36 14.96
C ASP A 296 -16.09 -41.64 14.44
N ARG A 297 -15.95 -42.39 13.34
CA ARG A 297 -14.67 -42.58 12.65
C ARG A 297 -14.13 -41.31 12.02
N ARG A 298 -15.00 -40.44 11.47
CA ARG A 298 -14.60 -39.12 10.92
C ARG A 298 -14.11 -38.16 12.00
N THR A 299 -14.61 -38.26 13.23
CA THR A 299 -14.10 -37.44 14.35
C THR A 299 -12.75 -37.91 14.89
N GLN A 300 -12.32 -39.14 14.60
CA GLN A 300 -11.02 -39.67 15.02
C GLN A 300 -9.97 -39.78 13.88
N GLY A 301 -10.37 -39.87 12.62
CA GLY A 301 -9.46 -39.96 11.47
C GLY A 301 -9.41 -38.66 10.67
N GLY A 302 -8.45 -37.79 10.98
CA GLY A 302 -8.25 -36.51 10.30
C GLY A 302 -7.91 -36.64 8.81
N GLY A 303 -8.56 -35.80 7.99
CA GLY A 303 -8.21 -35.44 6.60
C GLY A 303 -8.34 -36.59 5.61
N GLU A 304 -9.23 -36.60 4.61
CA GLU A 304 -8.92 -35.91 3.36
C GLU A 304 -10.08 -35.94 2.32
N ASN A 305 -11.21 -36.59 2.59
CA ASN A 305 -12.34 -36.69 1.63
C ASN A 305 -13.47 -35.72 1.95
N VAL A 306 -13.14 -34.43 1.97
CA VAL A 306 -14.13 -33.36 2.18
C VAL A 306 -14.33 -32.48 0.94
N VAL A 307 -13.42 -32.50 -0.04
CA VAL A 307 -13.37 -31.46 -1.10
C VAL A 307 -14.60 -31.42 -2.03
N VAL A 308 -15.24 -32.55 -2.36
CA VAL A 308 -16.38 -32.57 -3.32
C VAL A 308 -17.72 -32.23 -2.67
N GLN A 309 -17.93 -32.55 -1.40
CA GLN A 309 -19.12 -32.13 -0.65
C GLN A 309 -19.08 -30.61 -0.34
N TYR A 310 -17.88 -30.04 -0.28
CA TYR A 310 -17.69 -28.61 -0.02
C TYR A 310 -18.03 -27.76 -1.24
N MET A 311 -17.89 -28.28 -2.46
CA MET A 311 -18.24 -27.51 -3.66
C MET A 311 -19.76 -27.31 -3.78
N ASP A 312 -20.57 -28.32 -3.47
CA ASP A 312 -22.03 -28.17 -3.47
C ASP A 312 -22.50 -27.29 -2.29
N GLU A 313 -21.90 -27.47 -1.09
CA GLU A 313 -22.14 -26.56 0.04
C GLU A 313 -21.74 -25.11 -0.26
N THR A 314 -20.67 -24.86 -1.04
CA THR A 314 -20.29 -23.48 -1.39
C THR A 314 -21.32 -22.79 -2.27
N THR A 315 -21.96 -23.51 -3.21
CA THR A 315 -23.02 -22.91 -4.04
C THR A 315 -24.31 -22.67 -3.25
N VAL A 316 -24.61 -23.51 -2.26
CA VAL A 316 -25.74 -23.31 -1.35
C VAL A 316 -25.47 -22.16 -0.37
N LEU A 317 -24.22 -22.00 0.07
CA LEU A 317 -23.78 -20.88 0.91
C LEU A 317 -23.84 -19.55 0.16
N GLU A 318 -23.56 -19.53 -1.14
CA GLU A 318 -23.65 -18.32 -1.96
C GLU A 318 -25.10 -17.78 -2.05
N LYS A 319 -26.10 -18.66 -1.88
CA LYS A 319 -27.53 -18.32 -1.90
C LYS A 319 -28.12 -18.01 -0.52
N ALA A 320 -27.31 -17.95 0.53
CA ALA A 320 -27.80 -17.71 1.88
C ALA A 320 -27.08 -16.52 2.52
N TYR A 321 -27.85 -15.59 3.08
CA TYR A 321 -27.29 -14.50 3.85
C TYR A 321 -26.92 -15.01 5.25
N ARG A 322 -25.63 -15.06 5.54
CA ARG A 322 -25.14 -15.29 6.90
C ARG A 322 -25.16 -13.97 7.66
N LEU A 323 -25.85 -13.94 8.81
CA LEU A 323 -25.79 -12.78 9.70
C LEU A 323 -24.32 -12.48 10.01
N LYS A 324 -23.93 -11.25 9.72
CA LYS A 324 -22.63 -10.72 10.05
C LYS A 324 -22.64 -10.33 11.52
N GLU A 325 -21.46 -10.35 12.13
CA GLU A 325 -21.26 -9.93 13.52
C GLU A 325 -21.28 -8.39 13.60
N ILE A 326 -22.41 -7.80 13.21
CA ILE A 326 -22.65 -6.35 13.18
C ILE A 326 -23.84 -5.99 14.07
N VAL A 327 -23.81 -4.78 14.66
CA VAL A 327 -24.83 -4.34 15.64
C VAL A 327 -26.24 -4.31 15.03
N SER A 328 -26.35 -3.97 13.75
CA SER A 328 -27.63 -3.95 13.03
C SER A 328 -28.24 -5.33 12.81
N ASP A 329 -27.43 -6.35 12.54
CA ASP A 329 -27.89 -7.74 12.43
C ASP A 329 -28.43 -8.24 13.77
N ALA A 330 -27.82 -7.80 14.88
CA ALA A 330 -28.34 -8.10 16.21
C ALA A 330 -29.66 -7.40 16.53
N ALA A 331 -30.01 -6.29 15.87
CA ALA A 331 -31.33 -5.68 16.03
C ALA A 331 -32.47 -6.63 15.57
N LEU A 332 -32.17 -7.55 14.64
CA LEU A 332 -33.08 -8.63 14.24
C LEU A 332 -33.33 -9.66 15.36
N LEU A 333 -32.52 -9.67 16.43
CA LEU A 333 -32.70 -10.53 17.59
C LEU A 333 -33.47 -9.85 18.74
N VAL A 334 -33.53 -8.52 18.77
CA VAL A 334 -34.23 -7.76 19.83
C VAL A 334 -35.74 -8.02 19.79
N GLY A 335 -36.26 -8.70 20.83
CA GLY A 335 -37.69 -9.07 20.93
C GLY A 335 -38.06 -10.42 20.31
N THR A 336 -37.09 -11.28 19.99
CA THR A 336 -37.39 -12.70 19.73
C THR A 336 -37.83 -13.41 21.01
N PRO A 337 -38.60 -14.50 20.92
CA PRO A 337 -38.94 -15.36 22.05
C PRO A 337 -37.77 -16.25 22.52
N LEU A 338 -36.52 -15.86 22.24
CA LEU A 338 -35.37 -16.43 22.93
C LEU A 338 -35.53 -16.00 24.39
N ASN A 339 -35.48 -16.93 25.35
CA ASN A 339 -35.62 -16.68 26.80
C ASN A 339 -34.49 -15.76 27.36
N MET A 340 -34.33 -14.58 26.77
CA MET A 340 -33.38 -13.55 27.13
C MET A 340 -33.97 -12.76 28.28
N SER A 341 -33.14 -12.49 29.27
CA SER A 341 -33.52 -11.58 30.34
C SER A 341 -33.89 -10.21 29.74
N THR A 342 -34.91 -9.54 30.30
CA THR A 342 -35.26 -8.16 29.95
C THR A 342 -34.04 -7.24 29.97
N LYS A 343 -33.08 -7.50 30.86
CA LYS A 343 -31.81 -6.78 30.93
C LYS A 343 -30.99 -6.90 29.64
N THR A 344 -30.89 -8.10 29.07
CA THR A 344 -30.16 -8.36 27.82
C THR A 344 -30.80 -7.60 26.65
N VAL A 345 -32.13 -7.58 26.59
CA VAL A 345 -32.87 -6.84 25.56
C VAL A 345 -32.62 -5.33 25.68
N VAL A 346 -32.69 -4.78 26.89
CA VAL A 346 -32.40 -3.34 27.13
C VAL A 346 -30.97 -2.99 26.75
N VAL A 347 -29.99 -3.82 27.14
CA VAL A 347 -28.57 -3.60 26.76
C VAL A 347 -28.39 -3.65 25.24
N ALA A 348 -29.07 -4.56 24.55
CA ALA A 348 -29.01 -4.64 23.10
C ALA A 348 -29.57 -3.38 22.42
N ILE A 349 -30.72 -2.87 22.90
CA ILE A 349 -31.32 -1.63 22.40
C ILE A 349 -30.39 -0.44 22.64
N LEU A 350 -29.86 -0.30 23.86
CA LEU A 350 -28.88 0.75 24.18
C LEU A 350 -27.64 0.63 23.30
N GLY A 351 -27.24 -0.60 22.98
CA GLY A 351 -26.10 -0.84 22.12
C GLY A 351 -26.29 -0.41 20.67
N VAL A 352 -27.45 -0.72 20.09
CA VAL A 352 -27.85 -0.24 18.75
C VAL A 352 -27.93 1.29 18.72
N LEU A 353 -28.53 1.90 19.76
CA LEU A 353 -28.61 3.36 19.87
C LEU A 353 -27.21 3.99 19.99
N PHE A 354 -26.32 3.39 20.77
CA PHE A 354 -24.96 3.89 20.94
C PHE A 354 -24.14 3.82 19.65
N ASP A 355 -24.20 2.71 18.90
CA ASP A 355 -23.57 2.59 17.57
C ASP A 355 -24.10 3.68 16.61
N LEU A 356 -25.43 3.89 16.60
CA LEU A 356 -26.05 4.91 15.76
C LEU A 356 -25.59 6.33 16.13
N ILE A 357 -25.57 6.66 17.43
CA ILE A 357 -25.12 7.97 17.93
C ILE A 357 -23.64 8.18 17.59
N LEU A 358 -22.80 7.17 17.78
CA LEU A 358 -21.37 7.29 17.49
C LEU A 358 -21.12 7.54 16.00
N ARG A 359 -21.78 6.79 15.11
CA ARG A 359 -21.68 7.02 13.66
C ARG A 359 -22.19 8.41 13.29
N ALA A 360 -23.27 8.89 13.90
CA ALA A 360 -23.79 10.24 13.67
C ALA A 360 -22.80 11.32 14.13
N ILE A 361 -22.16 11.16 15.29
CA ILE A 361 -21.12 12.08 15.80
C ILE A 361 -19.91 12.12 14.86
N LEU A 362 -19.44 10.95 14.41
CA LEU A 362 -18.31 10.89 13.48
C LEU A 362 -18.64 11.48 12.12
N CYS A 363 -19.84 11.21 11.60
CA CYS A 363 -20.34 11.81 10.37
C CYS A 363 -20.42 13.34 10.50
N PHE A 364 -20.94 13.85 11.62
CA PHE A 364 -20.96 15.27 11.92
C PHE A 364 -19.55 15.88 11.99
N PHE A 365 -18.61 15.20 12.66
CA PHE A 365 -17.23 15.66 12.76
C PHE A 365 -16.56 15.74 11.38
N VAL A 366 -16.64 14.69 10.57
CA VAL A 366 -16.12 14.67 9.19
C VAL A 366 -16.77 15.78 8.36
N TRP A 367 -18.08 16.00 8.50
CA TRP A 367 -18.78 17.09 7.84
C TRP A 367 -18.22 18.46 8.25
N THR A 368 -18.01 18.71 9.54
CA THR A 368 -17.45 19.99 10.01
C THR A 368 -16.05 20.24 9.50
N LEU A 369 -15.19 19.21 9.44
CA LEU A 369 -13.86 19.32 8.85
C LEU A 369 -13.93 19.64 7.35
N ALA A 370 -14.82 18.95 6.61
CA ALA A 370 -15.02 19.19 5.19
C ALA A 370 -15.56 20.60 4.86
N VAL A 371 -16.33 21.20 5.77
CA VAL A 371 -16.79 22.60 5.61
C VAL A 371 -15.67 23.58 5.93
N ALA A 372 -14.97 23.40 7.05
CA ALA A 372 -13.88 24.28 7.47
C ALA A 372 -12.73 24.34 6.44
N GLN A 373 -12.50 23.25 5.71
CA GLN A 373 -11.47 23.18 4.69
C GLN A 373 -11.85 23.94 3.42
N GLU A 374 -13.13 23.88 2.98
CA GLU A 374 -13.60 24.66 1.83
C GLU A 374 -13.51 26.16 2.10
N GLU A 375 -13.85 26.61 3.32
CA GLU A 375 -13.68 28.02 3.72
C GLU A 375 -12.21 28.45 3.73
N ARG A 376 -11.30 27.56 4.13
CA ARG A 376 -9.85 27.82 4.13
C ARG A 376 -9.32 27.98 2.72
N ASP A 377 -9.71 27.11 1.79
CA ASP A 377 -9.23 27.14 0.40
C ASP A 377 -9.67 28.42 -0.32
N GLU A 378 -10.92 28.85 -0.11
CA GLU A 378 -11.44 30.10 -0.69
C GLU A 378 -10.72 31.34 -0.12
N ALA A 379 -10.48 31.36 1.19
CA ALA A 379 -9.73 32.43 1.84
C ALA A 379 -8.28 32.47 1.35
N LEU A 380 -7.62 31.31 1.23
CA LEU A 380 -6.23 31.21 0.80
C LEU A 380 -6.03 31.71 -0.64
N ASN A 381 -6.94 31.37 -1.54
CA ASN A 381 -6.92 31.87 -2.92
C ASN A 381 -7.11 33.40 -2.98
N THR A 382 -8.05 33.92 -2.20
CA THR A 382 -8.29 35.36 -2.10
C THR A 382 -7.07 36.10 -1.51
N ASP A 383 -6.45 35.53 -0.47
CA ASP A 383 -5.26 36.11 0.17
C ASP A 383 -4.04 36.11 -0.76
N MET A 384 -3.83 35.04 -1.54
CA MET A 384 -2.73 34.97 -2.51
C MET A 384 -2.91 35.96 -3.65
N THR A 385 -4.13 36.08 -4.21
CA THR A 385 -4.41 37.05 -5.26
C THR A 385 -4.24 38.49 -4.76
N LEU A 386 -4.72 38.82 -3.56
CA LEU A 386 -4.50 40.15 -2.95
C LEU A 386 -3.00 40.42 -2.67
N TRP A 387 -2.26 39.41 -2.20
CA TRP A 387 -0.82 39.54 -1.96
C TRP A 387 -0.04 39.82 -3.25
N THR A 388 -0.33 39.09 -4.33
CA THR A 388 0.33 39.33 -5.64
C THR A 388 0.08 40.73 -6.16
N LEU A 389 -1.13 41.27 -5.99
CA LEU A 389 -1.49 42.63 -6.41
C LEU A 389 -0.83 43.72 -5.55
N ALA A 390 -0.58 43.44 -4.27
CA ALA A 390 -0.02 44.41 -3.33
C ALA A 390 1.52 44.43 -3.31
N THR A 391 2.17 43.42 -3.88
CA THR A 391 3.62 43.17 -3.73
C THR A 391 4.40 43.55 -4.98
N ASP A 392 5.62 44.08 -4.81
CA ASP A 392 6.50 44.42 -5.92
C ASP A 392 6.88 43.19 -6.76
N ALA A 393 6.92 43.36 -8.08
CA ALA A 393 7.24 42.29 -9.04
C ALA A 393 8.59 41.60 -8.77
N THR A 394 9.57 42.31 -8.19
CA THR A 394 10.87 41.71 -7.80
C THR A 394 10.73 40.72 -6.66
N THR A 395 9.84 40.97 -5.72
CA THR A 395 9.59 40.10 -4.57
C THR A 395 8.82 38.87 -5.03
N VAL A 396 7.79 39.05 -5.87
CA VAL A 396 7.04 37.95 -6.50
C VAL A 396 7.96 37.06 -7.33
N SER A 397 8.80 37.64 -8.20
CA SER A 397 9.77 36.88 -9.00
C SER A 397 10.76 36.07 -8.15
N ARG A 398 11.15 36.57 -6.97
CA ARG A 398 12.03 35.82 -6.07
C ARG A 398 11.31 34.70 -5.33
N VAL A 399 10.04 34.87 -4.97
CA VAL A 399 9.19 33.78 -4.45
C VAL A 399 9.04 32.68 -5.50
N CYS A 400 8.79 33.04 -6.76
CA CYS A 400 8.74 32.09 -7.89
C CYS A 400 10.08 31.39 -8.16
N ALA A 401 11.19 31.98 -7.74
CA ALA A 401 12.52 31.38 -7.81
C ALA A 401 12.89 30.57 -6.55
N SER A 402 11.95 30.40 -5.61
CA SER A 402 12.16 29.76 -4.30
C SER A 402 13.35 30.33 -3.52
N ASP A 403 13.53 31.66 -3.55
CA ASP A 403 14.64 32.33 -2.88
C ASP A 403 14.40 32.45 -1.35
N PHE A 404 15.03 31.56 -0.58
CA PHE A 404 14.96 31.51 0.90
C PHE A 404 15.42 32.77 1.62
N THR A 405 16.03 33.74 0.92
CA THR A 405 16.53 34.97 1.57
C THR A 405 15.43 36.03 1.79
N LEU A 406 14.17 35.76 1.41
CA LEU A 406 13.03 36.64 1.70
C LEU A 406 12.49 36.46 3.12
N GLY A 407 13.06 37.22 4.07
CA GLY A 407 12.56 37.21 5.45
C GLY A 407 11.10 37.68 5.61
N THR A 408 10.60 38.56 4.74
CA THR A 408 9.25 39.14 4.85
C THR A 408 8.16 38.35 4.13
N ALA A 409 8.51 37.42 3.24
CA ALA A 409 7.57 36.66 2.40
C ALA A 409 7.70 35.13 2.60
N ALA A 410 8.28 34.70 3.74
CA ALA A 410 8.54 33.30 4.01
C ALA A 410 7.26 32.42 3.96
N ARG A 411 6.13 32.93 4.45
CA ARG A 411 4.84 32.20 4.41
C ARG A 411 4.34 31.98 2.99
N GLN A 412 4.50 32.98 2.12
CA GLN A 412 4.07 32.88 0.72
C GLN A 412 4.99 31.93 -0.05
N GLN A 413 6.28 31.92 0.26
CA GLN A 413 7.22 30.94 -0.28
C GLN A 413 6.84 29.52 0.13
N GLU A 414 6.55 29.27 1.42
CA GLU A 414 6.14 27.94 1.91
C GLU A 414 4.86 27.45 1.21
N LEU A 415 3.85 28.33 1.06
CA LEU A 415 2.62 28.00 0.34
C LEU A 415 2.87 27.72 -1.15
N PHE A 416 3.74 28.51 -1.79
CA PHE A 416 4.10 28.31 -3.20
C PHE A 416 4.82 26.98 -3.41
N GLU A 417 5.79 26.65 -2.55
CA GLU A 417 6.51 25.37 -2.58
C GLU A 417 5.55 24.18 -2.38
N MET A 418 4.60 24.29 -1.44
CA MET A 418 3.55 23.27 -1.22
C MET A 418 2.69 23.07 -2.47
N PHE A 419 2.24 24.13 -3.12
CA PHE A 419 1.42 24.03 -4.34
C PHE A 419 2.23 23.51 -5.53
N GLN A 420 3.49 23.93 -5.65
CA GLN A 420 4.37 23.46 -6.71
C GLN A 420 4.66 21.96 -6.56
N GLU A 421 4.92 21.48 -5.35
CA GLU A 421 5.09 20.06 -5.06
C GLU A 421 3.81 19.27 -5.37
N TYR A 422 2.65 19.81 -4.98
CA TYR A 422 1.36 19.20 -5.28
C TYR A 422 1.14 19.03 -6.80
N VAL A 423 1.35 20.09 -7.59
CA VAL A 423 1.17 20.07 -9.04
C VAL A 423 2.22 19.17 -9.73
N ALA A 424 3.45 19.12 -9.22
CA ALA A 424 4.55 18.37 -9.85
C ALA A 424 4.49 16.85 -9.65
N CYS A 425 3.97 16.37 -8.50
CA CYS A 425 4.19 15.00 -8.03
C CYS A 425 3.01 14.02 -8.24
N TYR A 426 2.25 14.14 -9.34
CA TYR A 426 1.07 13.29 -9.59
C TYR A 426 0.03 13.32 -8.45
N ALA A 427 -0.03 14.38 -7.65
CA ALA A 427 -0.95 14.47 -6.52
C ALA A 427 -2.41 14.34 -6.96
N GLU A 428 -2.73 14.78 -8.17
CA GLU A 428 -4.05 14.61 -8.81
C GLU A 428 -4.43 13.13 -8.94
N VAL A 429 -3.50 12.31 -9.42
CA VAL A 429 -3.70 10.87 -9.61
C VAL A 429 -3.84 10.19 -8.25
N LEU A 430 -3.02 10.60 -7.27
CA LEU A 430 -3.09 10.09 -5.91
C LEU A 430 -4.42 10.47 -5.23
N ALA A 431 -4.86 11.72 -5.36
CA ALA A 431 -6.12 12.21 -4.84
C ALA A 431 -7.32 11.47 -5.45
N ALA A 432 -7.30 11.27 -6.77
CA ALA A 432 -8.31 10.49 -7.48
C ALA A 432 -8.31 9.02 -7.02
N ALA A 433 -7.14 8.41 -6.88
CA ALA A 433 -7.01 7.02 -6.42
C ALA A 433 -7.50 6.84 -4.98
N LEU A 434 -7.12 7.72 -4.05
CA LEU A 434 -7.56 7.66 -2.66
C LEU A 434 -9.05 7.97 -2.50
N THR A 435 -9.58 8.88 -3.31
CA THR A 435 -11.04 9.11 -3.39
C THR A 435 -11.76 7.87 -3.92
N ALA A 436 -11.24 7.20 -4.95
CA ALA A 436 -11.83 5.96 -5.47
C ALA A 436 -11.78 4.84 -4.42
N LEU A 437 -10.66 4.66 -3.72
CA LEU A 437 -10.53 3.69 -2.62
C LEU A 437 -11.50 3.98 -1.47
N TRP A 438 -11.70 5.26 -1.15
CA TRP A 438 -12.70 5.68 -0.18
C TRP A 438 -14.11 5.30 -0.62
N VAL A 439 -14.51 5.61 -1.85
CA VAL A 439 -15.84 5.25 -2.33
C VAL A 439 -16.02 3.74 -2.43
N LEU A 440 -14.99 2.98 -2.81
CA LEU A 440 -15.03 1.51 -2.79
C LEU A 440 -15.23 0.96 -1.37
N SER A 441 -14.60 1.57 -0.37
CA SER A 441 -14.77 1.19 1.05
C SER A 441 -16.20 1.43 1.52
N VAL A 442 -16.82 2.54 1.11
CA VAL A 442 -18.22 2.83 1.42
C VAL A 442 -19.17 1.95 0.61
N TYR A 443 -18.85 1.67 -0.65
CA TYR A 443 -19.60 0.75 -1.50
C TYR A 443 -19.69 -0.64 -0.86
N GLU A 444 -18.58 -1.14 -0.32
CA GLU A 444 -18.57 -2.42 0.40
C GLU A 444 -19.63 -2.39 1.50
N GLU A 445 -19.66 -1.35 2.34
CA GLU A 445 -20.63 -1.24 3.42
C GLU A 445 -22.09 -1.11 2.93
N LEU A 446 -22.34 -0.26 1.92
CA LEU A 446 -23.68 -0.14 1.29
C LEU A 446 -24.15 -1.48 0.72
N HIS A 447 -23.25 -2.24 0.11
CA HIS A 447 -23.54 -3.57 -0.40
C HIS A 447 -23.86 -4.55 0.73
N ARG A 448 -23.16 -4.49 1.88
CA ARG A 448 -23.54 -5.31 3.06
C ARG A 448 -24.95 -4.98 3.55
N LEU A 449 -25.28 -3.69 3.70
CA LEU A 449 -26.62 -3.25 4.10
C LEU A 449 -27.69 -3.70 3.09
N SER A 450 -27.38 -3.66 1.79
CA SER A 450 -28.27 -4.09 0.72
C SER A 450 -28.63 -5.58 0.81
N HIS A 451 -27.62 -6.43 1.02
CA HIS A 451 -27.80 -7.86 1.20
C HIS A 451 -28.61 -8.19 2.45
N PHE A 452 -28.38 -7.46 3.55
CA PHE A 452 -29.16 -7.63 4.77
C PHE A 452 -30.64 -7.27 4.56
N VAL A 453 -30.92 -6.13 3.91
CA VAL A 453 -32.28 -5.72 3.56
C VAL A 453 -32.96 -6.76 2.66
N ALA A 454 -32.26 -7.28 1.65
CA ALA A 454 -32.77 -8.34 0.80
C ALA A 454 -33.08 -9.63 1.58
N ALA A 455 -32.21 -10.02 2.51
CA ALA A 455 -32.42 -11.17 3.40
C ALA A 455 -33.62 -10.98 4.32
N ILE A 456 -33.86 -9.76 4.81
CA ILE A 456 -35.03 -9.44 5.62
C ILE A 456 -36.33 -9.51 4.80
N PHE A 457 -36.32 -9.00 3.56
CA PHE A 457 -37.48 -9.10 2.67
C PHE A 457 -37.79 -10.53 2.24
N ALA A 458 -36.78 -11.40 2.23
CA ALA A 458 -36.91 -12.83 1.97
C ALA A 458 -37.61 -13.61 3.09
N LEU A 459 -37.59 -13.11 4.34
CA LEU A 459 -38.25 -13.78 5.45
C LEU A 459 -39.78 -13.74 5.31
N PRO A 460 -40.48 -14.87 5.52
CA PRO A 460 -41.93 -14.90 5.42
C PRO A 460 -42.55 -14.10 6.57
N ARG A 461 -43.68 -13.43 6.26
CA ARG A 461 -44.36 -12.52 7.17
C ARG A 461 -45.40 -13.29 7.98
N GLY A 462 -45.31 -13.20 9.31
CA GLY A 462 -46.22 -13.86 10.25
C GLY A 462 -46.86 -12.89 11.24
N LYS A 463 -47.90 -13.35 11.95
CA LYS A 463 -48.52 -12.60 13.06
C LYS A 463 -47.63 -12.56 14.31
N ALA A 464 -46.80 -13.58 14.48
CA ALA A 464 -45.81 -13.71 15.54
C ALA A 464 -44.45 -14.06 14.92
N THR A 465 -43.36 -13.63 15.56
CA THR A 465 -42.01 -14.01 15.12
C THR A 465 -41.74 -15.39 15.70
N THR A 466 -41.60 -16.40 14.84
CA THR A 466 -41.28 -17.77 15.25
C THR A 466 -39.82 -18.06 14.99
N MET A 467 -39.18 -18.65 15.99
CA MET A 467 -37.82 -19.17 15.89
C MET A 467 -37.84 -20.61 16.35
N THR A 468 -37.28 -21.50 15.54
CA THR A 468 -37.13 -22.91 15.86
C THR A 468 -35.67 -23.23 16.16
N VAL A 469 -35.44 -23.93 17.26
CA VAL A 469 -34.13 -24.43 17.63
C VAL A 469 -34.01 -25.84 17.05
N GLN A 470 -33.22 -26.01 15.98
CA GLN A 470 -32.96 -27.30 15.37
C GLN A 470 -31.49 -27.65 15.56
N LEU A 471 -31.19 -28.72 16.30
CA LEU A 471 -29.83 -29.25 16.49
C LEU A 471 -28.76 -28.17 16.77
N GLN A 472 -29.00 -27.31 17.76
CA GLN A 472 -28.11 -26.20 18.16
C GLN A 472 -28.07 -24.99 17.23
N HIS A 473 -28.72 -25.04 16.07
CA HIS A 473 -28.88 -23.91 15.17
C HIS A 473 -30.22 -23.20 15.41
N LEU A 474 -30.17 -21.87 15.41
CA LEU A 474 -31.35 -21.02 15.50
C LEU A 474 -31.82 -20.70 14.08
N THR A 475 -33.01 -21.16 13.72
CA THR A 475 -33.64 -20.89 12.42
C THR A 475 -34.75 -19.86 12.61
N ILE A 476 -34.72 -18.80 11.80
CA ILE A 476 -35.78 -17.78 11.78
C ILE A 476 -36.82 -18.26 10.77
N GLU A 477 -37.97 -18.74 11.26
CA GLU A 477 -39.03 -19.21 10.38
C GLU A 477 -39.87 -18.07 9.83
N GLY A 478 -40.08 -16.98 10.60
CA GLY A 478 -40.88 -15.84 10.16
C GLY A 478 -40.73 -14.61 11.03
N ILE A 479 -41.07 -13.45 10.46
CA ILE A 479 -40.93 -12.13 11.10
C ILE A 479 -42.28 -11.39 11.16
N THR A 480 -42.51 -10.65 12.24
CA THR A 480 -43.68 -9.75 12.36
C THR A 480 -43.51 -8.47 11.54
N THR A 481 -44.60 -7.92 11.02
CA THR A 481 -44.59 -6.68 10.23
C THR A 481 -44.09 -5.47 11.03
N ALA A 482 -44.46 -5.36 12.31
CA ALA A 482 -43.99 -4.29 13.17
C ALA A 482 -42.46 -4.34 13.33
N ARG A 483 -41.91 -5.52 13.59
CA ARG A 483 -40.45 -5.69 13.72
C ARG A 483 -39.74 -5.42 12.40
N LEU A 484 -40.28 -5.95 11.31
CA LEU A 484 -39.79 -5.67 9.96
C LEU A 484 -39.70 -4.15 9.73
N SER A 485 -40.74 -3.39 10.08
CA SER A 485 -40.74 -1.92 9.92
C SER A 485 -39.66 -1.23 10.75
N VAL A 486 -39.42 -1.68 11.99
CA VAL A 486 -38.36 -1.12 12.85
C VAL A 486 -36.97 -1.42 12.30
N VAL A 487 -36.73 -2.66 11.87
CA VAL A 487 -35.44 -3.04 11.29
C VAL A 487 -35.22 -2.29 9.97
N LEU A 488 -36.24 -2.18 9.12
CA LEU A 488 -36.15 -1.39 7.89
C LEU A 488 -35.89 0.09 8.15
N LEU A 489 -36.54 0.68 9.16
CA LEU A 489 -36.28 2.06 9.56
C LEU A 489 -34.83 2.23 10.01
N LEU A 490 -34.31 1.32 10.84
CA LEU A 490 -32.91 1.33 11.28
C LEU A 490 -31.96 1.25 10.08
N GLN A 491 -32.24 0.36 9.13
CA GLN A 491 -31.46 0.24 7.90
C GLN A 491 -31.50 1.52 7.05
N CYS A 492 -32.68 2.16 6.93
CA CYS A 492 -32.79 3.43 6.21
C CYS A 492 -31.93 4.53 6.85
N VAL A 493 -31.89 4.62 8.18
CA VAL A 493 -31.02 5.57 8.88
C VAL A 493 -29.55 5.22 8.65
N GLN A 494 -29.17 3.94 8.67
CA GLN A 494 -27.80 3.52 8.37
C GLN A 494 -27.39 3.86 6.93
N PHE A 495 -28.23 3.57 5.94
CA PHE A 495 -28.01 3.99 4.55
C PHE A 495 -27.83 5.51 4.44
N PHE A 496 -28.65 6.29 5.14
CA PHE A 496 -28.58 7.74 5.15
C PHE A 496 -27.26 8.24 5.76
N VAL A 497 -26.86 7.73 6.93
CA VAL A 497 -25.59 8.11 7.58
C VAL A 497 -24.38 7.71 6.73
N THR A 498 -24.37 6.50 6.16
CA THR A 498 -23.31 6.03 5.26
C THR A 498 -23.25 6.88 3.98
N GLY A 499 -24.39 7.26 3.43
CA GLY A 499 -24.47 8.16 2.27
C GLY A 499 -23.98 9.58 2.58
N LEU A 500 -24.32 10.13 3.75
CA LEU A 500 -23.78 11.41 4.20
C LEU A 500 -22.26 11.33 4.40
N LEU A 501 -21.77 10.24 4.99
CA LEU A 501 -20.34 10.03 5.20
C LEU A 501 -19.58 9.90 3.86
N LEU A 502 -20.17 9.26 2.85
CA LEU A 502 -19.62 9.21 1.50
C LEU A 502 -19.39 10.62 0.96
N LEU A 503 -20.42 11.47 0.99
CA LEU A 503 -20.39 12.83 0.46
C LEU A 503 -19.42 13.72 1.25
N SER A 504 -19.48 13.66 2.59
CA SER A 504 -18.60 14.46 3.45
C SER A 504 -17.15 14.02 3.35
N GLY A 505 -16.87 12.72 3.31
CA GLY A 505 -15.52 12.18 3.13
C GLY A 505 -14.94 12.51 1.75
N CYS A 506 -15.75 12.47 0.69
CA CYS A 506 -15.34 12.93 -0.64
C CYS A 506 -14.98 14.42 -0.65
N ARG A 507 -15.82 15.26 -0.02
CA ARG A 507 -15.57 16.70 0.12
C ARG A 507 -14.30 16.96 0.93
N TRP A 508 -14.12 16.22 2.02
CA TRP A 508 -12.95 16.33 2.88
C TRP A 508 -11.66 15.98 2.12
N LEU A 509 -11.62 14.83 1.44
CA LEU A 509 -10.45 14.39 0.67
C LEU A 509 -10.11 15.34 -0.48
N SER A 510 -11.12 15.94 -1.13
CA SER A 510 -10.89 16.86 -2.24
C SER A 510 -10.29 18.20 -1.83
N GLY A 511 -10.39 18.60 -0.56
CA GLY A 511 -9.79 19.84 -0.07
C GLY A 511 -8.36 19.68 0.43
N SER A 512 -7.84 18.46 0.56
CA SER A 512 -6.52 18.23 1.17
C SER A 512 -5.40 18.63 0.21
N SER A 513 -4.66 19.67 0.58
CA SER A 513 -3.54 20.22 -0.21
C SER A 513 -2.21 19.50 0.05
N SER A 514 -2.08 18.77 1.16
CA SER A 514 -0.89 17.96 1.48
C SER A 514 -1.14 16.48 1.17
N MET A 515 -0.15 15.82 0.56
CA MET A 515 -0.22 14.36 0.29
C MET A 515 -0.31 13.54 1.59
N GLU A 516 0.43 13.95 2.62
CA GLU A 516 0.41 13.29 3.93
C GLU A 516 -0.97 13.41 4.59
N GLU A 517 -1.56 14.61 4.51
CA GLU A 517 -2.91 14.87 5.02
C GLU A 517 -3.95 14.07 4.24
N LEU A 518 -3.82 13.98 2.92
CA LEU A 518 -4.74 13.24 2.06
C LEU A 518 -4.69 11.73 2.36
N PHE A 519 -3.49 11.17 2.53
CA PHE A 519 -3.33 9.78 2.94
C PHE A 519 -3.91 9.52 4.33
N THR A 520 -3.54 10.34 5.33
CA THR A 520 -3.99 10.18 6.71
C THR A 520 -5.51 10.34 6.84
N SER A 521 -6.10 11.28 6.10
CA SER A 521 -7.55 11.48 6.05
C SER A 521 -8.25 10.29 5.41
N SER A 522 -7.70 9.71 4.35
CA SER A 522 -8.28 8.52 3.70
C SER A 522 -8.30 7.29 4.62
N VAL A 523 -7.21 7.07 5.37
CA VAL A 523 -7.11 5.96 6.34
C VAL A 523 -8.08 6.18 7.50
N THR A 524 -8.18 7.41 7.99
CA THR A 524 -9.12 7.78 9.06
C THR A 524 -10.57 7.54 8.65
N LEU A 525 -10.92 7.96 7.43
CA LEU A 525 -12.24 7.74 6.85
C LEU A 525 -12.56 6.24 6.71
N ALA A 526 -11.63 5.45 6.17
CA ALA A 526 -11.78 4.01 6.05
C ALA A 526 -11.94 3.32 7.42
N PHE A 527 -11.24 3.79 8.44
CA PHE A 527 -11.41 3.33 9.82
C PHE A 527 -12.80 3.66 10.36
N ILE A 528 -13.30 4.88 10.16
CA ILE A 528 -14.64 5.31 10.62
C ILE A 528 -15.74 4.41 10.03
N VAL A 529 -15.67 4.06 8.74
CA VAL A 529 -16.66 3.16 8.10
C VAL A 529 -16.62 1.75 8.68
N LYS A 530 -15.41 1.24 8.96
CA LYS A 530 -15.21 -0.12 9.47
C LYS A 530 -15.42 -0.26 10.97
N MET A 531 -15.56 0.85 11.69
CA MET A 531 -15.73 0.82 13.14
C MET A 531 -17.12 0.32 13.50
N ASP A 532 -17.25 -0.98 13.69
CA ASP A 532 -18.41 -1.61 14.31
C ASP A 532 -18.09 -1.94 15.78
N LEU A 533 -18.96 -1.49 16.67
CA LEU A 533 -18.83 -1.72 18.10
C LEU A 533 -19.45 -3.04 18.57
N PHE A 534 -19.82 -3.94 17.65
CA PHE A 534 -20.43 -5.22 17.96
C PHE A 534 -19.73 -5.98 19.09
N HIS A 535 -18.40 -6.11 19.03
CA HIS A 535 -17.66 -6.88 20.04
C HIS A 535 -17.62 -6.20 21.42
N VAL A 536 -17.73 -4.87 21.47
CA VAL A 536 -17.61 -4.06 22.68
C VAL A 536 -18.96 -3.89 23.37
N VAL A 537 -20.00 -3.67 22.58
CA VAL A 537 -21.30 -3.19 23.06
C VAL A 537 -22.30 -4.33 23.26
N LEU A 538 -22.24 -5.39 22.45
CA LEU A 538 -23.21 -6.47 22.54
C LEU A 538 -22.87 -7.47 23.66
N PRO A 539 -23.86 -7.89 24.46
CA PRO A 539 -23.64 -8.90 25.49
C PRO A 539 -23.26 -10.24 24.85
N HIS A 540 -22.39 -10.99 25.53
CA HIS A 540 -21.87 -12.28 25.06
C HIS A 540 -22.96 -13.27 24.62
N VAL A 541 -24.13 -13.26 25.29
CA VAL A 541 -25.27 -14.14 24.95
C VAL A 541 -25.80 -13.85 23.54
N LEU A 542 -25.89 -12.57 23.15
CA LEU A 542 -26.33 -12.19 21.81
C LEU A 542 -25.29 -12.54 20.76
N ARG A 543 -24.00 -12.33 21.07
CA ARG A 543 -22.89 -12.74 20.19
C ARG A 543 -22.88 -14.25 19.92
N MET A 544 -23.12 -15.06 20.95
CA MET A 544 -23.25 -16.51 20.81
C MET A 544 -24.53 -16.91 20.06
N SER A 545 -25.56 -16.07 20.08
CA SER A 545 -26.81 -16.32 19.35
C SER A 545 -26.64 -16.01 17.87
N THR A 546 -26.02 -14.87 17.52
CA THR A 546 -25.77 -14.49 16.11
C THR A 546 -24.89 -15.50 15.40
N THR A 547 -23.86 -16.04 16.06
CA THR A 547 -22.98 -17.07 15.46
C THR A 547 -23.66 -18.41 15.25
N LYS A 548 -24.72 -18.72 16.01
CA LYS A 548 -25.50 -19.97 15.92
C LYS A 548 -26.71 -19.87 14.99
N ILE A 549 -27.05 -18.68 14.49
CA ILE A 549 -28.15 -18.52 13.56
C ILE A 549 -27.78 -19.15 12.22
N SER A 550 -28.66 -20.02 11.73
CA SER A 550 -28.53 -20.60 10.40
C SER A 550 -28.63 -19.49 9.34
N PRO A 551 -27.83 -19.54 8.27
CA PRO A 551 -27.95 -18.59 7.16
C PRO A 551 -29.39 -18.46 6.65
N ILE A 552 -29.84 -17.23 6.40
CA ILE A 552 -31.17 -16.95 5.88
C ILE A 552 -31.18 -17.30 4.39
N ARG A 553 -32.02 -18.26 4.00
CA ARG A 553 -32.17 -18.67 2.60
C ARG A 553 -32.89 -17.58 1.81
N LEU A 554 -32.27 -17.12 0.73
CA LEU A 554 -32.89 -16.17 -0.19
C LEU A 554 -33.81 -16.95 -1.16
N PRO A 555 -35.09 -16.55 -1.35
CA PRO A 555 -36.02 -17.26 -2.23
C PRO A 555 -35.55 -17.17 -3.68
N GLU A 556 -35.56 -18.30 -4.38
CA GLU A 556 -34.92 -18.42 -5.68
C GLU A 556 -35.65 -17.66 -6.80
N ASP A 557 -36.97 -17.44 -6.74
CA ASP A 557 -37.69 -16.98 -7.93
C ASP A 557 -38.29 -15.57 -7.81
N GLY A 558 -38.68 -15.14 -6.60
CA GLY A 558 -39.40 -13.87 -6.41
C GLY A 558 -38.49 -12.66 -6.14
N CYS A 559 -37.51 -12.79 -5.25
CA CYS A 559 -36.69 -11.65 -4.81
C CYS A 559 -35.46 -11.38 -5.69
N LYS A 560 -35.08 -12.29 -6.60
CA LYS A 560 -33.87 -12.11 -7.43
C LYS A 560 -33.90 -10.81 -8.24
N ARG A 561 -35.03 -10.50 -8.88
CA ARG A 561 -35.14 -9.25 -9.69
C ARG A 561 -34.96 -7.99 -8.84
N PHE A 562 -35.60 -7.93 -7.67
CA PHE A 562 -35.48 -6.77 -6.79
C PHE A 562 -34.06 -6.62 -6.27
N HIS A 563 -33.45 -7.73 -5.84
CA HIS A 563 -32.07 -7.76 -5.36
C HIS A 563 -31.07 -7.34 -6.45
N THR A 564 -31.15 -7.90 -7.66
CA THR A 564 -30.28 -7.51 -8.78
C THR A 564 -30.45 -6.04 -9.17
N VAL A 565 -31.69 -5.53 -9.22
CA VAL A 565 -31.94 -4.10 -9.53
C VAL A 565 -31.41 -3.20 -8.42
N PHE A 566 -31.56 -3.59 -7.16
CA PHE A 566 -31.08 -2.82 -6.03
C PHE A 566 -29.55 -2.81 -5.96
N ASP A 567 -28.89 -3.96 -6.09
CA ASP A 567 -27.43 -4.08 -6.12
C ASP A 567 -26.83 -3.29 -7.28
N PHE A 568 -27.42 -3.43 -8.48
CA PHE A 568 -27.02 -2.63 -9.64
C PHE A 568 -27.27 -1.14 -9.40
N GLY A 569 -28.37 -0.78 -8.73
CA GLY A 569 -28.67 0.60 -8.34
C GLY A 569 -27.64 1.17 -7.37
N VAL A 570 -27.22 0.40 -6.36
CA VAL A 570 -26.17 0.79 -5.41
C VAL A 570 -24.83 0.96 -6.13
N PHE A 571 -24.47 0.02 -7.02
CA PHE A 571 -23.25 0.13 -7.83
C PHE A 571 -23.28 1.35 -8.77
N LEU A 572 -24.39 1.56 -9.48
CA LEU A 572 -24.53 2.71 -10.36
C LEU A 572 -24.49 4.02 -9.57
N PHE A 573 -25.16 4.08 -8.42
CA PHE A 573 -25.12 5.22 -7.51
C PHE A 573 -23.70 5.53 -7.04
N THR A 574 -22.90 4.53 -6.64
CA THR A 574 -21.52 4.76 -6.21
C THR A 574 -20.63 5.22 -7.36
N VAL A 575 -20.75 4.63 -8.55
CA VAL A 575 -20.01 5.09 -9.74
C VAL A 575 -20.37 6.55 -10.09
N ILE A 576 -21.67 6.88 -10.10
CA ILE A 576 -22.12 8.26 -10.35
C ILE A 576 -21.60 9.20 -9.27
N ALA A 577 -21.58 8.79 -8.00
CA ALA A 577 -21.05 9.59 -6.91
C ALA A 577 -19.53 9.86 -7.08
N VAL A 578 -18.73 8.84 -7.45
CA VAL A 578 -17.29 9.03 -7.76
C VAL A 578 -17.13 10.04 -8.88
N LEU A 579 -17.82 9.85 -10.01
CA LEU A 579 -17.70 10.74 -11.16
C LEU A 579 -18.17 12.16 -10.83
N ALA A 580 -19.29 12.29 -10.12
CA ALA A 580 -19.81 13.58 -9.70
C ALA A 580 -18.82 14.32 -8.79
N VAL A 581 -18.25 13.66 -7.78
CA VAL A 581 -17.22 14.25 -6.90
C VAL A 581 -15.97 14.62 -7.68
N PHE A 582 -15.50 13.72 -8.55
CA PHE A 582 -14.31 13.94 -9.36
C PHE A 582 -14.47 15.20 -10.23
N PHE A 583 -15.57 15.31 -10.99
CA PHE A 583 -15.80 16.44 -11.88
C PHE A 583 -16.22 17.73 -11.17
N SER A 584 -16.93 17.65 -10.04
CA SER A 584 -17.42 18.84 -9.34
C SER A 584 -16.47 19.42 -8.30
N LYS A 585 -15.55 18.61 -7.75
CA LYS A 585 -14.69 19.02 -6.63
C LYS A 585 -13.21 18.81 -6.92
N VAL A 586 -12.79 17.60 -7.27
CA VAL A 586 -11.36 17.29 -7.50
C VAL A 586 -10.82 18.08 -8.70
N PHE A 587 -11.49 17.99 -9.85
CA PHE A 587 -11.02 18.65 -11.07
C PHE A 587 -10.97 20.19 -10.94
N PRO A 588 -12.00 20.89 -10.40
CA PRO A 588 -11.91 22.32 -10.14
C PRO A 588 -10.82 22.72 -9.14
N HIS A 589 -10.61 21.94 -8.07
CA HIS A 589 -9.57 22.24 -7.07
C HIS A 589 -8.17 22.13 -7.69
N VAL A 590 -7.93 21.11 -8.50
CA VAL A 590 -6.67 20.94 -9.25
C VAL A 590 -6.42 22.10 -10.19
N ASN A 591 -7.43 22.48 -10.99
CA ASN A 591 -7.30 23.62 -11.91
C ASN A 591 -7.05 24.92 -11.13
N LEU A 592 -7.72 25.12 -9.99
CA LEU A 592 -7.52 26.28 -9.13
C LEU A 592 -6.06 26.35 -8.63
N MET A 593 -5.49 25.24 -8.16
CA MET A 593 -4.09 25.22 -7.71
C MET A 593 -3.11 25.48 -8.85
N SER A 594 -3.36 24.92 -10.04
CA SER A 594 -2.57 25.21 -11.23
C SER A 594 -2.67 26.67 -11.68
N ASP A 595 -3.87 27.25 -11.63
CA ASP A 595 -4.14 28.65 -11.93
C ASP A 595 -3.47 29.58 -10.93
N VAL A 596 -3.47 29.24 -9.63
CA VAL A 596 -2.75 30.02 -8.60
C VAL A 596 -1.25 30.00 -8.86
N VAL A 597 -0.66 28.83 -9.09
CA VAL A 597 0.78 28.71 -9.38
C VAL A 597 1.16 29.50 -10.65
N SER A 598 0.36 29.42 -11.70
CA SER A 598 0.62 30.15 -12.94
C SER A 598 0.39 31.66 -12.80
N THR A 599 -0.64 32.10 -12.06
CA THR A 599 -0.94 33.53 -11.85
C THR A 599 0.10 34.21 -10.97
N VAL A 600 0.62 33.51 -9.95
CA VAL A 600 1.67 34.06 -9.07
C VAL A 600 2.97 34.28 -9.85
N CYS A 601 3.24 33.49 -10.90
CA CYS A 601 4.52 33.53 -11.62
C CYS A 601 4.44 33.97 -13.10
N ALA A 602 3.30 34.49 -13.53
CA ALA A 602 3.11 35.11 -14.85
C ALA A 602 3.70 36.53 -14.88
#